data_AF-A0A2E7N149-F1
#
_entry.id   AF-A0A2E7N149-F1
#
_cell.length_a   1.000
_cell.length_b   1.000
_cell.length_c   1.000
_cell.angle_alpha   90.00
_cell.angle_beta   90.00
_cell.angle_gamma   90.00
#
_symmetry.space_group_name_H-M   'P 1'
#
loop_
_entity.id
_entity.type
_entity.pdbx_description
1 polymer ?
#
loop_
_entity_poly.entity_id
_entity_poly.type
_entity_poly.pdbx_seq_one_letter_code
_entity_poly.pdbx_strand_id
1 'polypeptide(L)'
;MRYHEFKYLTEAKVGREYQHLEDLVFVDGSKGALKAADILDDLGTDSGDVAIKWDGNPTLYWGREPDGQFVLVGKNGWGRNKSTSADNLSKFIKNKGKGEDWREKFGNDMAGVFDVMKSATPPNFRGYAYGDLLYHPGKPYTAAEGAVEFTPNLVKYTVDTKSELGQRIAASQVGVVAHTIYDSFGSKQSTPIKDVSIFNSKEVVVLGQTYVTHQPKVDTKETNAIRKKASASASIIDTFLAPVKGLSDMKNIIYTYVNHMTRTQQLKNIESGFFDWLSTSKVSANKQAKIKAMSDASPKALPGIFGLVKTIMAVKDNIIDQLDSADADVKATTRGDKGGEGYVAQKNKIKLVPRARWQPN
;
A
#
# COMPACT_ATOMS: atom_id res chain seq x y z
N MET A 1 34.87 -19.91 18.71
CA MET A 1 33.56 -20.17 18.10
C MET A 1 33.17 -18.97 17.27
N ARG A 2 32.90 -19.17 15.97
CA ARG A 2 32.68 -18.10 14.98
C ARG A 2 31.23 -17.59 15.07
N TYR A 3 31.08 -16.27 15.22
CA TYR A 3 29.83 -15.57 14.98
C TYR A 3 29.46 -15.70 13.51
N HIS A 4 28.28 -16.24 13.21
CA HIS A 4 27.70 -16.18 11.89
C HIS A 4 27.29 -14.72 11.60
N GLU A 5 27.94 -14.13 10.60
CA GLU A 5 27.53 -12.87 9.99
C GLU A 5 26.10 -12.99 9.45
N PHE A 6 25.17 -12.24 10.04
CA PHE A 6 23.94 -11.90 9.35
C PHE A 6 24.30 -10.93 8.22
N LYS A 7 24.40 -11.44 6.99
CA LYS A 7 24.37 -10.60 5.79
C LYS A 7 22.99 -9.96 5.69
N TYR A 8 22.87 -8.71 6.15
CA TYR A 8 21.80 -7.85 5.70
C TYR A 8 21.96 -7.67 4.18
N LEU A 9 21.04 -8.22 3.39
CA LEU A 9 20.89 -7.84 1.99
C LEU A 9 20.48 -6.37 1.97
N THR A 10 21.47 -5.48 1.84
CA THR A 10 21.21 -4.07 1.54
C THR A 10 20.76 -3.98 0.09
N GLU A 11 19.49 -4.30 -0.17
CA GLU A 11 18.86 -3.95 -1.44
C GLU A 11 18.96 -2.43 -1.61
N ALA A 12 19.44 -1.99 -2.76
CA ALA A 12 19.48 -0.57 -3.10
C ALA A 12 18.03 -0.07 -3.26
N LYS A 13 17.41 0.37 -2.15
CA LYS A 13 16.05 0.91 -2.14
C LYS A 13 16.03 2.25 -2.87
N VAL A 14 15.29 2.31 -3.97
CA VAL A 14 14.91 3.58 -4.61
C VAL A 14 13.49 3.94 -4.13
N GLY A 15 13.32 4.99 -3.34
CA GLY A 15 11.98 5.43 -2.93
C GLY A 15 11.39 4.70 -1.71
N ARG A 16 10.19 4.10 -1.84
CA ARG A 16 9.35 3.65 -0.71
C ARG A 16 9.67 2.22 -0.24
N GLU A 17 9.12 1.83 0.93
CA GLU A 17 9.25 0.47 1.50
C GLU A 17 8.69 -0.63 0.57
N TYR A 18 7.58 -0.34 -0.10
CA TYR A 18 6.97 -1.21 -1.10
C TYR A 18 7.18 -0.62 -2.50
N GLN A 19 7.88 -1.35 -3.37
CA GLN A 19 8.05 -1.03 -4.79
C GLN A 19 6.83 -1.49 -5.59
N HIS A 20 6.54 -0.82 -6.71
CA HIS A 20 5.64 -1.43 -7.69
C HIS A 20 6.40 -2.46 -8.48
N LEU A 21 5.71 -3.50 -8.94
CA LEU A 21 6.32 -4.62 -9.64
C LEU A 21 7.21 -4.20 -10.82
N GLU A 22 6.72 -3.28 -11.66
CA GLU A 22 7.46 -2.77 -12.81
C GLU A 22 8.68 -1.91 -12.44
N ASP A 23 8.76 -1.40 -11.20
CA ASP A 23 9.90 -0.61 -10.74
C ASP A 23 11.16 -1.47 -10.60
N LEU A 24 10.98 -2.79 -10.40
CA LEU A 24 12.09 -3.74 -10.28
C LEU A 24 13.03 -3.70 -11.50
N VAL A 25 12.52 -3.34 -12.69
CA VAL A 25 13.31 -3.20 -13.92
C VAL A 25 14.48 -2.23 -13.75
N PHE A 26 14.29 -1.13 -13.05
CA PHE A 26 15.34 -0.13 -12.86
C PHE A 26 15.93 -0.13 -11.46
N VAL A 27 15.32 -0.84 -10.50
CA VAL A 27 15.94 -1.13 -9.19
C VAL A 27 17.03 -2.19 -9.34
N ASP A 28 16.71 -3.31 -9.98
CA ASP A 28 17.58 -4.49 -10.06
C ASP A 28 17.95 -4.87 -11.51
N GLY A 29 17.60 -4.03 -12.48
CA GLY A 29 17.94 -4.27 -13.89
C GLY A 29 17.16 -5.43 -14.49
N SER A 30 17.84 -6.18 -15.36
CA SER A 30 17.30 -7.37 -16.02
C SER A 30 16.84 -8.45 -15.03
N LYS A 31 17.57 -8.61 -13.91
CA LYS A 31 17.19 -9.53 -12.83
C LYS A 31 15.90 -9.10 -12.15
N GLY A 32 15.68 -7.80 -11.98
CA GLY A 32 14.43 -7.28 -11.45
C GLY A 32 13.23 -7.56 -12.35
N ALA A 33 13.42 -7.48 -13.67
CA ALA A 33 12.38 -7.87 -14.62
C ALA A 33 12.05 -9.38 -14.56
N LEU A 34 13.05 -10.23 -14.39
CA LEU A 34 12.84 -11.68 -14.20
C LEU A 34 12.14 -11.96 -12.86
N LYS A 35 12.56 -11.31 -11.78
CA LYS A 35 11.89 -11.39 -10.47
C LYS A 35 10.44 -10.93 -10.55
N ALA A 36 10.14 -9.88 -11.33
CA ALA A 36 8.77 -9.45 -11.56
C ALA A 36 7.93 -10.54 -12.23
N ALA A 37 8.48 -11.26 -13.21
CA ALA A 37 7.80 -12.39 -13.83
C ALA A 37 7.61 -13.57 -12.85
N ASP A 38 8.62 -13.88 -12.03
CA ASP A 38 8.53 -14.94 -11.00
C ASP A 38 7.41 -14.65 -10.01
N ILE A 39 7.34 -13.41 -9.51
CA ILE A 39 6.28 -12.98 -8.59
C ILE A 39 4.90 -13.18 -9.22
N LEU A 40 4.74 -12.82 -10.51
CA LEU A 40 3.45 -12.98 -11.19
C LEU A 40 3.09 -14.45 -11.44
N ASP A 41 4.07 -15.29 -11.77
CA ASP A 41 3.88 -16.75 -11.91
C ASP A 41 3.46 -17.38 -10.57
N ASP A 42 4.07 -16.95 -9.47
CA ASP A 42 3.72 -17.41 -8.13
C ASP A 42 2.23 -17.14 -7.80
N LEU A 43 1.67 -16.01 -8.25
CA LEU A 43 0.24 -15.70 -8.04
C LEU A 43 -0.70 -16.70 -8.71
N GLY A 44 -0.27 -17.31 -9.82
CA GLY A 44 -1.03 -18.37 -10.51
C GLY A 44 -1.01 -19.72 -9.79
N THR A 45 -0.03 -19.92 -8.89
CA THR A 45 0.19 -21.19 -8.18
C THR A 45 -0.21 -21.14 -6.71
N ASP A 46 -0.05 -19.99 -6.06
CA ASP A 46 -0.33 -19.76 -4.65
C ASP A 46 -1.14 -18.47 -4.46
N SER A 47 -2.47 -18.61 -4.44
CA SER A 47 -3.38 -17.48 -4.19
C SER A 47 -3.30 -16.94 -2.77
N GLY A 48 -2.61 -17.64 -1.85
CA GLY A 48 -2.41 -17.19 -0.47
C GLY A 48 -1.42 -16.03 -0.32
N ASP A 49 -0.63 -15.72 -1.35
CA ASP A 49 0.32 -14.59 -1.33
C ASP A 49 -0.32 -13.25 -1.75
N VAL A 50 -1.50 -13.29 -2.37
CA VAL A 50 -2.19 -12.10 -2.89
C VAL A 50 -3.13 -11.55 -1.83
N ALA A 51 -2.90 -10.31 -1.43
CA ALA A 51 -3.76 -9.64 -0.46
C ALA A 51 -4.25 -8.28 -0.98
N ILE A 52 -5.50 -7.94 -0.65
CA ILE A 52 -5.98 -6.57 -0.77
C ILE A 52 -5.41 -5.73 0.37
N LYS A 53 -5.19 -4.45 0.13
CA LYS A 53 -4.83 -3.48 1.16
C LYS A 53 -6.05 -2.62 1.49
N TRP A 54 -6.31 -2.44 2.78
CA TRP A 54 -7.41 -1.58 3.23
C TRP A 54 -7.01 -0.10 3.19
N ASP A 55 -7.88 0.73 2.59
CA ASP A 55 -7.78 2.19 2.52
C ASP A 55 -8.65 2.81 3.62
N GLY A 56 -8.16 2.75 4.85
CA GLY A 56 -8.87 3.22 6.05
C GLY A 56 -8.72 4.73 6.29
N ASN A 57 -9.73 5.32 6.93
CA ASN A 57 -9.72 6.70 7.45
C ASN A 57 -10.85 6.90 8.48
N PRO A 58 -10.64 7.69 9.55
CA PRO A 58 -9.40 8.38 9.97
C PRO A 58 -8.43 7.48 10.75
N THR A 59 -7.20 7.97 10.91
CA THR A 59 -6.17 7.37 11.75
C THR A 59 -6.48 7.44 13.24
N LEU A 60 -6.29 6.32 13.94
CA LEU A 60 -6.31 6.20 15.40
C LEU A 60 -5.07 5.50 15.97
N TYR A 61 -4.75 5.85 17.20
CA TYR A 61 -3.82 5.13 18.08
C TYR A 61 -4.61 4.75 19.33
N TRP A 62 -4.59 3.48 19.72
CA TRP A 62 -5.32 3.02 20.91
C TRP A 62 -4.50 2.00 21.68
N GLY A 63 -4.73 1.92 22.99
CA GLY A 63 -4.03 0.97 23.82
C GLY A 63 -4.14 1.30 25.30
N ARG A 64 -3.21 0.78 26.09
CA ARG A 64 -3.22 0.98 27.54
C ARG A 64 -1.83 1.37 28.04
N GLU A 65 -1.83 2.34 28.94
CA GLU A 65 -0.67 2.78 29.72
C GLU A 65 -0.17 1.66 30.66
N PRO A 66 1.05 1.77 31.23
CA PRO A 66 1.58 0.79 32.19
C PRO A 66 0.63 0.46 33.35
N ASP A 67 -0.13 1.45 33.82
CA ASP A 67 -1.14 1.32 34.89
C ASP A 67 -2.47 0.70 34.42
N GLY A 68 -2.63 0.42 33.13
CA GLY A 68 -3.83 -0.15 32.52
C GLY A 68 -4.86 0.88 32.05
N GLN A 69 -4.61 2.18 32.24
CA GLN A 69 -5.49 3.24 31.76
C GLN A 69 -5.58 3.19 30.23
N PHE A 70 -6.81 3.08 29.71
CA PHE A 70 -7.05 3.08 28.28
C PHE A 70 -6.89 4.47 27.69
N VAL A 71 -6.22 4.54 26.53
CA VAL A 71 -6.00 5.76 25.78
C VAL A 71 -6.38 5.50 24.32
N LEU A 72 -7.10 6.44 23.71
CA LEU A 72 -7.34 6.46 22.27
C LEU A 72 -7.22 7.90 21.76
N VAL A 73 -6.41 8.11 20.72
CA VAL A 73 -6.20 9.42 20.11
C VAL A 73 -6.18 9.35 18.60
N GLY A 74 -6.56 10.44 17.93
CA GLY A 74 -6.28 10.63 16.50
C GLY A 74 -4.83 11.09 16.25
N LYS A 75 -4.45 11.19 14.97
CA LYS A 75 -3.11 11.65 14.53
C LYS A 75 -2.60 12.92 15.22
N ASN A 76 -3.49 13.89 15.48
CA ASN A 76 -3.12 15.17 16.12
C ASN A 76 -2.86 15.07 17.63
N GLY A 77 -3.35 14.01 18.28
CA GLY A 77 -3.14 13.74 19.70
C GLY A 77 -1.87 12.91 19.97
N TRP A 78 -1.44 12.09 19.02
CA TRP A 78 -0.30 11.18 19.19
C TRP A 78 0.98 11.91 19.65
N GLY A 79 1.52 11.49 20.80
CA GLY A 79 2.70 12.08 21.43
C GLY A 79 2.51 13.49 21.99
N ARG A 80 1.28 14.02 22.01
CA ARG A 80 0.98 15.40 22.44
C ARG A 80 -0.07 15.49 23.52
N ASN A 81 -1.21 14.84 23.32
CA ASN A 81 -2.32 14.87 24.26
C ASN A 81 -3.02 13.51 24.30
N LYS A 82 -2.94 12.83 25.45
CA LYS A 82 -3.67 11.58 25.67
C LYS A 82 -5.14 11.90 25.90
N SER A 83 -6.02 11.10 25.32
CA SER A 83 -7.43 11.11 25.68
C SER A 83 -7.73 9.80 26.39
N THR A 84 -8.13 9.89 27.65
CA THR A 84 -8.33 8.75 28.58
C THR A 84 -9.81 8.49 28.88
N SER A 85 -10.71 9.25 28.24
CA SER A 85 -12.15 9.06 28.25
C SER A 85 -12.77 9.52 26.93
N ALA A 86 -13.97 9.04 26.63
CA ALA A 86 -14.77 9.45 25.49
C ALA A 86 -14.99 10.98 25.45
N ASP A 87 -15.31 11.58 26.60
CA ASP A 87 -15.48 13.03 26.75
C ASP A 87 -14.17 13.80 26.50
N ASN A 88 -13.04 13.31 27.01
CA ASN A 88 -11.74 13.92 26.75
C ASN A 88 -11.37 13.92 25.26
N LEU A 89 -11.64 12.81 24.57
CA LEU A 89 -11.41 12.70 23.13
C LEU A 89 -12.31 13.65 22.34
N SER A 90 -13.61 13.65 22.64
CA SER A 90 -14.59 14.53 21.98
C SER A 90 -14.22 16.00 22.16
N LYS A 91 -13.95 16.44 23.40
CA LYS A 91 -13.52 17.81 23.70
C LYS A 91 -12.23 18.17 22.97
N PHE A 92 -11.24 17.28 22.94
CA PHE A 92 -10.00 17.53 22.22
C PHE A 92 -10.25 17.77 20.72
N ILE A 93 -11.06 16.92 20.08
CA ILE A 93 -11.39 17.04 18.65
C ILE A 93 -12.13 18.35 18.35
N LYS A 94 -13.15 18.67 19.16
CA LYS A 94 -13.96 19.88 19.01
C LYS A 94 -13.13 21.15 19.19
N ASN A 95 -12.21 21.16 20.14
CA ASN A 95 -11.38 22.34 20.45
C ASN A 95 -10.15 22.48 19.54
N LYS A 96 -9.78 21.45 18.78
CA LYS A 96 -8.62 21.47 17.88
C LYS A 96 -9.02 21.87 16.47
N GLY A 97 -9.39 23.13 16.23
CA GLY A 97 -9.81 23.59 14.91
C GLY A 97 -9.91 25.10 14.78
N LYS A 98 -10.50 25.57 13.68
CA LYS A 98 -10.86 26.97 13.42
C LYS A 98 -12.37 27.17 13.30
N GLY A 99 -13.16 26.29 13.93
CA GLY A 99 -14.63 26.37 13.94
C GLY A 99 -15.31 25.63 12.80
N GLU A 100 -14.73 24.54 12.30
CA GLU A 100 -15.34 23.75 11.22
C GLU A 100 -16.56 22.94 11.72
N ASP A 101 -17.71 23.10 11.07
CA ASP A 101 -19.00 22.53 11.50
C ASP A 101 -19.00 20.99 11.65
N TRP A 102 -18.20 20.29 10.85
CA TRP A 102 -18.11 18.82 10.90
C TRP A 102 -17.50 18.29 12.21
N ARG A 103 -16.76 19.12 12.97
CA ARG A 103 -16.02 18.69 14.16
C ARG A 103 -16.90 18.28 15.31
N GLU A 104 -18.04 18.93 15.46
CA GLU A 104 -18.94 18.61 16.56
C GLU A 104 -19.46 17.19 16.44
N LYS A 105 -20.01 16.85 15.26
CA LYS A 105 -20.44 15.50 14.94
C LYS A 105 -19.28 14.52 15.05
N PHE A 106 -18.14 14.83 14.43
CA PHE A 106 -16.98 13.93 14.45
C PHE A 106 -16.44 13.65 15.86
N GLY A 107 -16.38 14.66 16.72
CA GLY A 107 -15.97 14.48 18.13
C GLY A 107 -16.93 13.58 18.90
N ASN A 108 -18.25 13.72 18.68
CA ASN A 108 -19.26 12.85 19.28
C ASN A 108 -19.16 11.41 18.75
N ASP A 109 -18.97 11.25 17.44
CA ASP A 109 -18.81 9.93 16.82
C ASP A 109 -17.57 9.20 17.38
N MET A 110 -16.46 9.92 17.57
CA MET A 110 -15.23 9.36 18.13
C MET A 110 -15.33 9.04 19.62
N ALA A 111 -16.18 9.75 20.38
CA ALA A 111 -16.52 9.36 21.75
C ALA A 111 -17.17 7.97 21.81
N GLY A 112 -18.10 7.67 20.90
CA GLY A 112 -18.68 6.32 20.80
C GLY A 112 -17.63 5.26 20.44
N VAL A 113 -16.72 5.57 19.51
CA VAL A 113 -15.60 4.68 19.16
C VAL A 113 -14.69 4.41 20.35
N PHE A 114 -14.46 5.42 21.21
CA PHE A 114 -13.62 5.26 22.41
C PHE A 114 -14.09 4.13 23.31
N ASP A 115 -15.37 4.12 23.66
CA ASP A 115 -15.92 3.14 24.61
C ASP A 115 -15.94 1.73 24.02
N VAL A 116 -16.30 1.60 22.75
CA VAL A 116 -16.29 0.32 22.02
C VAL A 116 -14.86 -0.24 21.94
N MET A 117 -13.88 0.58 21.53
CA MET A 117 -12.47 0.15 21.45
C MET A 117 -11.87 -0.14 22.83
N LYS A 118 -12.27 0.59 23.87
CA LYS A 118 -11.84 0.34 25.26
C LYS A 118 -12.29 -1.03 25.74
N SER A 119 -13.52 -1.41 25.43
CA SER A 119 -14.11 -2.71 25.77
C SER A 119 -13.39 -3.85 25.04
N ALA A 120 -13.10 -3.67 23.75
CA ALA A 120 -12.43 -4.67 22.93
C ALA A 120 -10.92 -4.81 23.22
N THR A 121 -10.28 -3.81 23.82
CA THR A 121 -8.85 -3.85 24.13
C THR A 121 -8.57 -4.61 25.43
N PRO A 122 -7.78 -5.71 25.41
CA PRO A 122 -7.55 -6.54 26.59
C PRO A 122 -7.02 -5.73 27.79
N PRO A 123 -7.51 -5.97 29.03
CA PRO A 123 -7.06 -5.25 30.23
C PRO A 123 -5.55 -5.34 30.51
N ASN A 124 -4.91 -6.44 30.08
CA ASN A 124 -3.48 -6.71 30.22
C ASN A 124 -2.64 -6.23 29.04
N PHE A 125 -3.24 -5.76 27.94
CA PHE A 125 -2.49 -5.17 26.84
C PHE A 125 -1.72 -3.94 27.34
N ARG A 126 -0.51 -3.70 26.84
CA ARG A 126 0.31 -2.53 27.17
C ARG A 126 0.97 -2.00 25.90
N GLY A 127 1.09 -0.68 25.82
CA GLY A 127 1.50 -0.01 24.60
C GLY A 127 0.29 0.37 23.75
N TYR A 128 0.52 0.56 22.45
CA TYR A 128 -0.41 1.22 21.54
C TYR A 128 -0.43 0.54 20.18
N ALA A 129 -1.61 0.16 19.69
CA ALA A 129 -1.81 -0.15 18.29
C ALA A 129 -2.09 1.13 17.49
N TYR A 130 -1.66 1.13 16.23
CA TYR A 130 -1.91 2.17 15.23
C TYR A 130 -2.70 1.56 14.07
N GLY A 131 -3.75 2.25 13.67
CA GLY A 131 -4.64 1.81 12.61
C GLY A 131 -5.46 2.94 12.03
N ASP A 132 -6.30 2.59 11.07
CA ASP A 132 -7.27 3.49 10.47
C ASP A 132 -8.67 2.88 10.53
N LEU A 133 -9.71 3.69 10.72
CA LEU A 133 -11.09 3.21 10.72
C LEU A 133 -11.53 2.75 9.32
N LEU A 134 -12.37 1.73 9.28
CA LEU A 134 -13.07 1.27 8.09
C LEU A 134 -14.53 1.71 8.10
N TYR A 135 -15.19 1.52 9.24
CA TYR A 135 -16.55 1.95 9.53
C TYR A 135 -16.71 2.15 11.05
N HIS A 136 -17.67 2.98 11.45
CA HIS A 136 -18.01 3.23 12.85
C HIS A 136 -19.45 3.76 12.95
N PRO A 137 -20.07 3.86 14.14
CA PRO A 137 -21.48 4.28 14.25
C PRO A 137 -21.82 5.62 13.59
N GLY A 138 -20.86 6.55 13.55
CA GLY A 138 -20.99 7.86 12.88
C GLY A 138 -20.89 7.84 11.35
N LYS A 139 -20.35 6.76 10.79
CA LYS A 139 -20.20 6.45 9.36
C LYS A 139 -20.30 4.91 9.19
N PRO A 140 -21.50 4.34 9.35
CA PRO A 140 -21.67 2.89 9.36
C PRO A 140 -21.50 2.31 7.96
N TYR A 141 -21.35 0.98 7.88
CA TYR A 141 -21.53 0.26 6.62
C TYR A 141 -23.02 0.23 6.23
N THR A 142 -23.30 -0.02 4.96
CA THR A 142 -24.66 -0.32 4.47
C THR A 142 -24.78 -1.82 4.22
N ALA A 143 -25.88 -2.44 4.66
CA ALA A 143 -26.16 -3.85 4.38
C ALA A 143 -27.27 -3.95 3.33
N ALA A 144 -26.96 -4.50 2.16
CA ALA A 144 -27.92 -4.70 1.07
C ALA A 144 -27.49 -5.90 0.20
N GLU A 145 -28.47 -6.60 -0.39
CA GLU A 145 -28.23 -7.62 -1.43
C GLU A 145 -27.24 -8.74 -1.04
N GLY A 146 -27.19 -9.11 0.25
CA GLY A 146 -26.26 -10.13 0.73
C GLY A 146 -24.81 -9.65 0.86
N ALA A 147 -24.59 -8.34 0.93
CA ALA A 147 -23.28 -7.74 1.17
C ALA A 147 -23.34 -6.61 2.21
N VAL A 148 -22.19 -6.34 2.82
CA VAL A 148 -21.93 -5.09 3.55
C VAL A 148 -21.00 -4.22 2.72
N GLU A 149 -21.36 -2.94 2.57
CA GLU A 149 -20.58 -1.97 1.82
C GLU A 149 -20.12 -0.81 2.70
N PHE A 150 -18.87 -0.38 2.54
CA PHE A 150 -18.34 0.81 3.22
C PHE A 150 -17.21 1.44 2.41
N THR A 151 -17.08 2.77 2.52
CA THR A 151 -16.04 3.56 1.84
C THR A 151 -15.32 4.41 2.89
N PRO A 152 -14.23 3.92 3.49
CA PRO A 152 -13.58 4.64 4.59
C PRO A 152 -12.94 5.94 4.09
N ASN A 153 -12.21 5.85 2.98
CA ASN A 153 -11.54 6.94 2.30
C ASN A 153 -11.94 7.02 0.82
N LEU A 154 -11.13 6.48 -0.12
CA LEU A 154 -11.39 6.53 -1.56
C LEU A 154 -11.90 5.21 -2.14
N VAL A 155 -11.54 4.10 -1.51
CA VAL A 155 -11.94 2.76 -1.95
C VAL A 155 -13.25 2.35 -1.27
N LYS A 156 -14.23 1.94 -2.07
CA LYS A 156 -15.43 1.24 -1.60
C LYS A 156 -15.16 -0.25 -1.55
N TYR A 157 -15.45 -0.87 -0.42
CA TYR A 157 -15.40 -2.31 -0.22
C TYR A 157 -16.82 -2.87 -0.18
N THR A 158 -17.03 -3.98 -0.87
CA THR A 158 -18.25 -4.78 -0.85
C THR A 158 -17.87 -6.17 -0.35
N VAL A 159 -18.38 -6.57 0.81
CA VAL A 159 -18.03 -7.84 1.47
C VAL A 159 -19.25 -8.75 1.52
N ASP A 160 -19.14 -9.97 1.00
CA ASP A 160 -20.23 -10.96 1.00
C ASP A 160 -20.59 -11.36 2.44
N THR A 161 -21.86 -11.19 2.85
CA THR A 161 -22.33 -11.56 4.20
C THR A 161 -22.38 -13.06 4.45
N LYS A 162 -22.21 -13.90 3.43
CA LYS A 162 -22.03 -15.34 3.58
C LYS A 162 -20.60 -15.72 4.00
N SER A 163 -19.62 -14.85 3.73
CA SER A 163 -18.24 -15.06 4.16
C SER A 163 -18.08 -14.88 5.67
N GLU A 164 -17.07 -15.53 6.27
CA GLU A 164 -16.77 -15.36 7.69
C GLU A 164 -16.50 -13.89 8.05
N LEU A 165 -15.76 -13.18 7.18
CA LEU A 165 -15.48 -11.75 7.36
C LEU A 165 -16.77 -10.92 7.30
N GLY A 166 -17.62 -11.16 6.30
CA GLY A 166 -18.89 -10.43 6.15
C GLY A 166 -19.83 -10.64 7.33
N GLN A 167 -19.92 -11.86 7.87
CA GLN A 167 -20.69 -12.15 9.08
C GLN A 167 -20.17 -11.38 10.30
N ARG A 168 -18.85 -11.34 10.48
CA ARG A 168 -18.21 -10.58 11.57
C ARG A 168 -18.46 -9.08 11.43
N ILE A 169 -18.33 -8.54 10.21
CA ILE A 169 -18.60 -7.12 9.95
C ILE A 169 -20.07 -6.81 10.26
N ALA A 170 -21.01 -7.61 9.73
CA ALA A 170 -22.45 -7.43 9.89
C ALA A 170 -22.93 -7.51 11.36
N ALA A 171 -22.16 -8.16 12.25
CA ALA A 171 -22.45 -8.25 13.67
C ALA A 171 -21.78 -7.15 14.52
N SER A 172 -20.89 -6.36 13.92
CA SER A 172 -20.02 -5.39 14.61
C SER A 172 -20.45 -3.94 14.38
N GLN A 173 -19.88 -3.03 15.17
CA GLN A 173 -20.17 -1.59 15.07
C GLN A 173 -18.96 -0.78 14.61
N VAL A 174 -17.75 -1.26 14.91
CA VAL A 174 -16.49 -0.59 14.57
C VAL A 174 -15.58 -1.54 13.81
N GLY A 175 -15.09 -1.09 12.66
CA GLY A 175 -14.07 -1.75 11.87
C GLY A 175 -12.79 -0.95 11.87
N VAL A 176 -11.66 -1.59 12.12
CA VAL A 176 -10.32 -0.97 12.12
C VAL A 176 -9.36 -1.83 11.31
N VAL A 177 -8.53 -1.20 10.49
CA VAL A 177 -7.31 -1.83 9.96
C VAL A 177 -6.11 -1.43 10.82
N ALA A 178 -5.41 -2.42 11.40
CA ALA A 178 -4.23 -2.22 12.23
C ALA A 178 -2.93 -2.42 11.43
N HIS A 179 -1.96 -1.53 11.64
CA HIS A 179 -0.68 -1.53 10.92
C HIS A 179 0.49 -1.94 11.82
N THR A 180 0.69 -1.22 12.93
CA THR A 180 1.85 -1.39 13.80
C THR A 180 1.48 -1.21 15.27
N ILE A 181 2.38 -1.63 16.15
CA ILE A 181 2.32 -1.38 17.59
C ILE A 181 3.53 -0.52 18.04
N TYR A 182 3.32 0.24 19.10
CA TYR A 182 4.28 1.13 19.73
C TYR A 182 4.32 0.84 21.23
N ASP A 183 5.52 0.75 21.80
CA ASP A 183 5.68 0.44 23.23
C ASP A 183 5.32 1.62 24.14
N SER A 184 5.37 2.85 23.62
CA SER A 184 5.11 4.06 24.38
C SER A 184 4.40 5.14 23.56
N PHE A 185 3.66 6.00 24.26
CA PHE A 185 2.88 7.08 23.65
C PHE A 185 3.80 8.08 22.93
N GLY A 186 3.54 8.32 21.64
CA GLY A 186 4.34 9.25 20.85
C GLY A 186 5.67 8.70 20.33
N SER A 187 5.96 7.41 20.54
CA SER A 187 7.14 6.77 19.98
C SER A 187 7.20 6.93 18.45
N LYS A 188 8.41 7.05 17.92
CA LYS A 188 8.69 7.00 16.47
C LYS A 188 9.07 5.59 16.02
N GLN A 189 9.41 4.72 16.96
CA GLN A 189 9.76 3.32 16.75
C GLN A 189 8.50 2.49 16.90
N SER A 190 8.20 1.69 15.88
CA SER A 190 7.07 0.76 15.88
C SER A 190 7.49 -0.59 15.33
N THR A 191 6.69 -1.60 15.63
CA THR A 191 6.83 -2.93 15.05
C THR A 191 5.53 -3.32 14.34
N PRO A 192 5.58 -4.01 13.19
CA PRO A 192 4.39 -4.52 12.53
C PRO A 192 3.55 -5.37 13.48
N ILE A 193 2.23 -5.16 13.48
CA ILE A 193 1.33 -5.98 14.28
C ILE A 193 1.28 -7.39 13.68
N LYS A 194 1.50 -8.42 14.51
CA LYS A 194 1.50 -9.82 14.07
C LYS A 194 0.16 -10.50 14.27
N ASP A 195 -0.54 -10.13 15.34
CA ASP A 195 -1.82 -10.70 15.70
C ASP A 195 -2.79 -9.58 16.06
N VAL A 196 -3.82 -9.42 15.22
CA VAL A 196 -4.91 -8.45 15.43
C VAL A 196 -6.10 -9.08 16.16
N SER A 197 -6.13 -10.41 16.30
CA SER A 197 -7.25 -11.14 16.90
C SER A 197 -7.47 -10.74 18.35
N ILE A 198 -6.40 -10.34 19.06
CA ILE A 198 -6.45 -9.85 20.45
C ILE A 198 -7.35 -8.63 20.64
N PHE A 199 -7.65 -7.87 19.59
CA PHE A 199 -8.52 -6.69 19.63
C PHE A 199 -9.92 -6.95 19.07
N ASN A 200 -10.18 -8.16 18.58
CA ASN A 200 -11.49 -8.51 18.03
C ASN A 200 -12.49 -8.82 19.14
N SER A 201 -13.73 -8.38 18.94
CA SER A 201 -14.86 -8.67 19.80
C SER A 201 -16.13 -8.80 18.96
N LYS A 202 -17.28 -9.03 19.60
CA LYS A 202 -18.57 -8.96 18.88
C LYS A 202 -18.81 -7.57 18.28
N GLU A 203 -18.38 -6.52 18.96
CA GLU A 203 -18.61 -5.12 18.56
C GLU A 203 -17.51 -4.55 17.66
N VAL A 204 -16.33 -5.18 17.64
CA VAL A 204 -15.15 -4.68 16.94
C VAL A 204 -14.53 -5.73 16.02
N VAL A 205 -14.39 -5.38 14.75
CA VAL A 205 -13.57 -6.12 13.80
C VAL A 205 -12.26 -5.38 13.59
N VAL A 206 -11.15 -6.00 14.00
CA VAL A 206 -9.79 -5.52 13.69
C VAL A 206 -9.15 -6.46 12.67
N LEU A 207 -8.78 -5.88 11.54
CA LEU A 207 -8.10 -6.54 10.42
C LEU A 207 -6.63 -6.13 10.36
N GLY A 208 -5.78 -7.00 9.85
CA GLY A 208 -4.42 -6.62 9.48
C GLY A 208 -4.42 -5.65 8.30
N GLN A 209 -3.31 -4.94 8.10
CA GLN A 209 -3.12 -3.99 6.98
C GLN A 209 -3.54 -4.55 5.62
N THR A 210 -3.33 -5.85 5.44
CA THR A 210 -3.67 -6.59 4.24
C THR A 210 -4.59 -7.75 4.58
N TYR A 211 -5.48 -8.11 3.66
CA TYR A 211 -6.37 -9.26 3.77
C TYR A 211 -6.22 -10.19 2.58
N VAL A 212 -5.90 -11.46 2.85
CA VAL A 212 -5.85 -12.51 1.84
C VAL A 212 -7.29 -12.96 1.62
N THR A 213 -7.78 -12.69 0.42
CA THR A 213 -9.12 -13.11 -0.02
C THR A 213 -9.02 -14.52 -0.59
N HIS A 214 -10.11 -15.28 -0.57
CA HIS A 214 -10.13 -16.56 -1.30
C HIS A 214 -10.16 -16.26 -2.81
N GLN A 215 -9.00 -16.20 -3.44
CA GLN A 215 -8.86 -15.85 -4.85
C GLN A 215 -8.76 -17.10 -5.72
N PRO A 216 -9.36 -17.09 -6.93
CA PRO A 216 -9.21 -18.16 -7.90
C PRO A 216 -7.80 -18.18 -8.46
N LYS A 217 -7.48 -19.29 -9.13
CA LYS A 217 -6.26 -19.38 -9.93
C LYS A 217 -6.31 -18.36 -11.07
N VAL A 218 -5.23 -17.61 -11.25
CA VAL A 218 -5.03 -16.69 -12.37
C VAL A 218 -4.16 -17.32 -13.45
N ASP A 219 -4.43 -17.01 -14.72
CA ASP A 219 -3.58 -17.37 -15.85
C ASP A 219 -2.38 -16.42 -15.91
N THR A 220 -1.18 -16.98 -15.81
CA THR A 220 0.09 -16.23 -15.81
C THR A 220 0.89 -16.42 -17.10
N LYS A 221 0.35 -17.06 -18.15
CA LYS A 221 1.11 -17.38 -19.38
C LYS A 221 1.80 -16.17 -20.03
N GLU A 222 1.23 -14.98 -19.87
CA GLU A 222 1.78 -13.74 -20.42
C GLU A 222 3.11 -13.31 -19.76
N THR A 223 3.49 -13.85 -18.59
CA THR A 223 4.79 -13.61 -17.95
C THR A 223 5.97 -14.00 -18.84
N ASN A 224 5.77 -14.96 -19.75
CA ASN A 224 6.77 -15.35 -20.75
C ASN A 224 7.21 -14.16 -21.64
N ALA A 225 6.32 -13.21 -21.92
CA ALA A 225 6.68 -12.00 -22.67
C ALA A 225 7.68 -11.12 -21.91
N ILE A 226 7.54 -11.02 -20.59
CA ILE A 226 8.48 -10.31 -19.70
C ILE A 226 9.84 -11.00 -19.79
N ARG A 227 9.88 -12.33 -19.62
CA ARG A 227 11.12 -13.13 -19.65
C ARG A 227 11.86 -12.98 -20.98
N LYS A 228 11.14 -13.15 -22.09
CA LYS A 228 11.71 -12.99 -23.44
C LYS A 228 12.33 -11.61 -23.65
N LYS A 229 11.62 -10.55 -23.23
CA LYS A 229 12.09 -9.17 -23.39
C LYS A 229 13.26 -8.84 -22.46
N ALA A 230 13.23 -9.35 -21.24
CA ALA A 230 14.31 -9.19 -20.26
C ALA A 230 15.60 -9.84 -20.77
N SER A 231 15.53 -11.11 -21.20
CA SER A 231 16.68 -11.82 -21.77
C SER A 231 17.25 -11.14 -23.01
N ALA A 232 16.39 -10.62 -23.90
CA ALA A 232 16.83 -9.95 -25.12
C ALA A 232 17.58 -8.61 -24.88
N SER A 233 17.34 -7.97 -23.73
CA SER A 233 17.87 -6.63 -23.44
C SER A 233 18.79 -6.58 -22.22
N ALA A 234 19.09 -7.73 -21.60
CA ALA A 234 19.68 -7.82 -20.27
C ALA A 234 20.98 -7.02 -20.11
N SER A 235 22.00 -7.34 -20.94
CA SER A 235 23.30 -6.68 -20.87
C SER A 235 23.21 -5.17 -21.11
N ILE A 236 22.35 -4.74 -22.05
CA ILE A 236 22.20 -3.32 -22.41
C ILE A 236 21.54 -2.55 -21.25
N ILE A 237 20.50 -3.10 -20.65
CA ILE A 237 19.80 -2.50 -19.49
C ILE A 237 20.76 -2.40 -18.30
N ASP A 238 21.43 -3.49 -17.96
CA ASP A 238 22.27 -3.55 -16.77
C ASP A 238 23.48 -2.61 -16.89
N THR A 239 24.08 -2.52 -18.07
CA THR A 239 25.17 -1.59 -18.36
C THR A 239 24.70 -0.13 -18.27
N PHE A 240 23.52 0.17 -18.79
CA PHE A 240 22.99 1.54 -18.79
C PHE A 240 22.56 2.02 -17.39
N LEU A 241 22.10 1.11 -16.53
CA LEU A 241 21.72 1.39 -15.14
C LEU A 241 22.91 1.41 -14.17
N ALA A 242 24.07 0.89 -14.58
CA ALA A 242 25.27 0.85 -13.75
C ALA A 242 25.75 2.27 -13.39
N PRO A 243 26.21 2.49 -12.16
CA PRO A 243 26.71 3.80 -11.76
C PRO A 243 27.99 4.13 -12.55
N VAL A 244 28.04 5.33 -13.12
CA VAL A 244 29.22 5.84 -13.81
C VAL A 244 29.71 7.14 -13.14
N LYS A 245 30.98 7.48 -13.32
CA LYS A 245 31.55 8.72 -12.75
C LYS A 245 30.72 9.94 -13.14
N GLY A 246 30.18 10.68 -12.17
CA GLY A 246 29.32 11.86 -12.42
C GLY A 246 27.84 11.55 -12.70
N LEU A 247 27.43 10.29 -12.70
CA LEU A 247 26.02 9.84 -12.78
C LEU A 247 25.87 8.49 -12.06
N SER A 248 25.77 8.52 -10.74
CA SER A 248 25.56 7.33 -9.91
C SER A 248 24.08 7.04 -9.61
N ASP A 249 23.19 8.00 -9.88
CA ASP A 249 21.78 8.00 -9.48
C ASP A 249 20.82 7.74 -10.65
N MET A 250 21.28 7.08 -11.71
CA MET A 250 20.48 6.80 -12.91
C MET A 250 19.16 6.10 -12.59
N LYS A 251 19.19 5.11 -11.68
CA LYS A 251 18.00 4.40 -11.19
C LYS A 251 16.97 5.33 -10.57
N ASN A 252 17.41 6.30 -9.75
CA ASN A 252 16.54 7.28 -9.11
C ASN A 252 15.93 8.26 -10.13
N ILE A 253 16.68 8.64 -11.16
CA ILE A 253 16.21 9.53 -12.22
C ILE A 253 15.08 8.84 -13.01
N ILE A 254 15.28 7.58 -13.40
CA ILE A 254 14.25 6.78 -14.08
C ILE A 254 13.03 6.60 -13.18
N TYR A 255 13.21 6.25 -11.90
CA TYR A 255 12.10 6.16 -10.94
C TYR A 255 11.31 7.47 -10.85
N THR A 256 11.99 8.61 -10.78
CA THR A 256 11.34 9.93 -10.73
C THR A 256 10.53 10.20 -11.99
N TYR A 257 11.07 9.83 -13.17
CA TYR A 257 10.36 9.93 -14.43
C TYR A 257 9.10 9.06 -14.48
N VAL A 258 9.20 7.77 -14.16
CA VAL A 258 8.05 6.84 -14.19
C VAL A 258 6.93 7.31 -13.25
N ASN A 259 7.29 7.78 -12.06
CA ASN A 259 6.32 8.37 -11.13
C ASN A 259 5.71 9.69 -11.65
N HIS A 260 6.51 10.53 -12.31
CA HIS A 260 5.98 11.73 -12.97
C HIS A 260 4.93 11.35 -14.02
N MET A 261 5.26 10.43 -14.93
CA MET A 261 4.37 9.98 -16.00
C MET A 261 3.09 9.34 -15.45
N THR A 262 3.17 8.62 -14.33
CA THR A 262 2.00 8.08 -13.63
C THR A 262 1.11 9.20 -13.10
N ARG A 263 1.68 10.15 -12.35
CA ARG A 263 0.94 11.26 -11.73
C ARG A 263 0.33 12.21 -12.76
N THR A 264 0.96 12.39 -13.91
CA THR A 264 0.46 13.26 -15.00
C THR A 264 -0.37 12.52 -16.05
N GLN A 265 -0.69 11.23 -15.83
CA GLN A 265 -1.47 10.40 -16.75
C GLN A 265 -0.88 10.29 -18.16
N GLN A 266 0.45 10.30 -18.26
CA GLN A 266 1.18 10.23 -19.52
C GLN A 266 1.87 8.88 -19.75
N LEU A 267 1.49 7.82 -19.03
CA LEU A 267 2.09 6.48 -19.18
C LEU A 267 2.09 5.96 -20.63
N LYS A 268 1.12 6.36 -21.46
CA LYS A 268 1.11 6.08 -22.90
C LYS A 268 2.34 6.62 -23.65
N ASN A 269 2.95 7.69 -23.14
CA ASN A 269 4.13 8.39 -23.68
C ASN A 269 5.43 8.03 -22.94
N ILE A 270 5.45 6.99 -22.09
CA ILE A 270 6.63 6.66 -21.26
C ILE A 270 7.90 6.32 -22.07
N GLU A 271 7.77 5.85 -23.31
CA GLU A 271 8.91 5.55 -24.16
C GLU A 271 9.46 6.79 -24.88
N SER A 272 8.60 7.76 -25.22
CA SER A 272 8.97 8.94 -26.02
C SER A 272 9.25 10.18 -25.17
N GLY A 273 8.63 10.32 -24.00
CA GLY A 273 8.67 11.56 -23.22
C GLY A 273 9.88 11.74 -22.30
N PHE A 274 10.83 10.80 -22.27
CA PHE A 274 11.91 10.82 -21.27
C PHE A 274 12.80 12.06 -21.39
N PHE A 275 13.25 12.41 -22.60
CA PHE A 275 14.13 13.57 -22.79
C PHE A 275 13.40 14.91 -22.66
N ASP A 276 12.13 14.97 -23.07
CA ASP A 276 11.28 16.15 -22.86
C ASP A 276 11.12 16.44 -21.37
N TRP A 277 10.80 15.42 -20.58
CA TRP A 277 10.76 15.52 -19.13
C TRP A 277 12.13 15.86 -18.54
N LEU A 278 13.20 15.19 -19.00
CA LEU A 278 14.54 15.36 -18.47
C LEU A 278 15.01 16.82 -18.60
N SER A 279 14.71 17.47 -19.73
CA SER A 279 15.08 18.86 -20.02
C SER A 279 14.46 19.88 -19.05
N THR A 280 13.29 19.58 -18.50
CA THR A 280 12.55 20.43 -17.56
C THR A 280 12.65 19.95 -16.11
N SER A 281 13.37 18.85 -15.88
CA SER A 281 13.53 18.22 -14.57
C SER A 281 14.54 18.95 -13.69
N LYS A 282 14.63 18.55 -12.41
CA LYS A 282 15.66 19.02 -11.48
C LYS A 282 17.02 18.34 -11.66
N VAL A 283 17.18 17.46 -12.66
CA VAL A 283 18.46 16.80 -12.95
C VAL A 283 19.43 17.85 -13.50
N SER A 284 20.67 17.88 -13.00
CA SER A 284 21.65 18.88 -13.42
C SER A 284 22.03 18.75 -14.89
N ALA A 285 22.35 19.87 -15.55
CA ALA A 285 22.71 19.91 -16.97
C ALA A 285 23.82 18.91 -17.34
N ASN A 286 24.86 18.78 -16.50
CA ASN A 286 25.94 17.81 -16.70
C ASN A 286 25.43 16.36 -16.72
N LYS A 287 24.49 16.01 -15.84
CA LYS A 287 23.87 14.67 -15.83
C LYS A 287 22.97 14.48 -17.05
N GLN A 288 22.19 15.49 -17.44
CA GLN A 288 21.34 15.41 -18.63
C GLN A 288 22.18 15.14 -19.89
N ALA A 289 23.25 15.90 -20.11
CA ALA A 289 24.17 15.70 -21.23
C ALA A 289 24.82 14.31 -21.20
N LYS A 290 25.20 13.83 -20.02
CA LYS A 290 25.78 12.49 -19.85
C LYS A 290 24.78 11.37 -20.17
N ILE A 291 23.54 11.50 -19.70
CA ILE A 291 22.44 10.57 -20.00
C ILE A 291 22.18 10.54 -21.51
N LYS A 292 22.15 11.71 -22.17
CA LYS A 292 21.99 11.81 -23.61
C LYS A 292 23.13 11.10 -24.35
N ALA A 293 24.38 11.35 -23.97
CA ALA A 293 25.53 10.67 -24.56
C ALA A 293 25.50 9.15 -24.37
N MET A 294 25.13 8.67 -23.17
CA MET A 294 24.94 7.24 -22.92
C MET A 294 23.81 6.65 -23.77
N SER A 295 22.71 7.39 -23.94
CA SER A 295 21.59 6.97 -24.78
C SER A 295 21.98 6.92 -26.26
N ASP A 296 22.79 7.86 -26.74
CA ASP A 296 23.26 7.87 -28.13
C ASP A 296 24.23 6.71 -28.40
N ALA A 297 25.09 6.38 -27.43
CA ALA A 297 25.99 5.22 -27.50
C ALA A 297 25.25 3.89 -27.33
N SER A 298 24.04 3.89 -26.76
CA SER A 298 23.24 2.70 -26.51
C SER A 298 21.75 2.99 -26.80
N PRO A 299 21.37 3.20 -28.08
CA PRO A 299 20.05 3.69 -28.46
C PRO A 299 18.91 2.72 -28.09
N LYS A 300 19.23 1.46 -27.79
CA LYS A 300 18.26 0.43 -27.37
C LYS A 300 18.04 0.38 -25.85
N ALA A 301 18.84 1.09 -25.04
CA ALA A 301 18.79 0.96 -23.59
C ALA A 301 17.48 1.50 -22.98
N LEU A 302 17.17 2.77 -23.23
CA LEU A 302 15.92 3.38 -22.73
C LEU A 302 14.67 2.70 -23.30
N PRO A 303 14.57 2.39 -24.62
CA PRO A 303 13.48 1.57 -25.14
C PRO A 303 13.37 0.18 -24.49
N GLY A 304 14.50 -0.46 -24.17
CA GLY A 304 14.52 -1.74 -23.46
C GLY A 304 13.94 -1.62 -22.05
N ILE A 305 14.35 -0.60 -21.29
CA ILE A 305 13.87 -0.33 -19.92
C ILE A 305 12.38 0.00 -19.93
N PHE A 306 11.96 1.04 -20.66
CA PHE A 306 10.56 1.50 -20.65
C PHE A 306 9.63 0.50 -21.34
N GLY A 307 10.14 -0.20 -22.34
CA GLY A 307 9.44 -1.31 -22.95
C GLY A 307 9.17 -2.43 -21.94
N LEU A 308 10.13 -2.79 -21.08
CA LEU A 308 9.89 -3.78 -20.02
C LEU A 308 8.90 -3.28 -18.97
N VAL A 309 9.02 -2.01 -18.55
CA VAL A 309 8.06 -1.38 -17.63
C VAL A 309 6.63 -1.52 -18.18
N LYS A 310 6.40 -1.16 -19.45
CA LYS A 310 5.08 -1.32 -20.09
C LYS A 310 4.63 -2.77 -20.19
N THR A 311 5.53 -3.69 -20.56
CA THR A 311 5.18 -5.12 -20.65
C THR A 311 4.78 -5.67 -19.29
N ILE A 312 5.54 -5.39 -18.22
CA ILE A 312 5.20 -5.81 -16.86
C ILE A 312 3.88 -5.18 -16.41
N MET A 313 3.67 -3.88 -16.68
CA MET A 313 2.40 -3.22 -16.38
C MET A 313 1.22 -3.90 -17.07
N ALA A 314 1.33 -4.23 -18.37
CA ALA A 314 0.26 -4.89 -19.10
C ALA A 314 -0.09 -6.28 -18.55
N VAL A 315 0.92 -7.11 -18.30
CA VAL A 315 0.72 -8.46 -17.73
C VAL A 315 0.15 -8.38 -16.31
N LYS A 316 0.70 -7.49 -15.48
CA LYS A 316 0.19 -7.22 -14.13
C LYS A 316 -1.27 -6.77 -14.16
N ASP A 317 -1.60 -5.82 -15.02
CA ASP A 317 -2.96 -5.29 -15.15
C ASP A 317 -3.93 -6.39 -15.63
N ASN A 318 -3.50 -7.27 -16.53
CA ASN A 318 -4.27 -8.46 -16.93
C ASN A 318 -4.54 -9.41 -15.75
N ILE A 319 -3.53 -9.68 -14.90
CA ILE A 319 -3.71 -10.52 -13.71
C ILE A 319 -4.63 -9.83 -12.69
N ILE A 320 -4.49 -8.51 -12.50
CA ILE A 320 -5.40 -7.72 -11.66
C ILE A 320 -6.84 -7.82 -12.19
N ASP A 321 -7.06 -7.75 -13.50
CA ASP A 321 -8.39 -7.88 -14.11
C ASP A 321 -9.01 -9.26 -13.85
N GLN A 322 -8.19 -10.31 -13.85
CA GLN A 322 -8.63 -11.66 -13.50
C GLN A 322 -9.03 -11.76 -12.02
N LEU A 323 -8.22 -11.22 -11.11
CA LEU A 323 -8.52 -11.15 -9.67
C LEU A 323 -9.78 -10.33 -9.38
N ASP A 324 -9.93 -9.18 -10.03
CA ASP A 324 -11.08 -8.28 -9.87
C ASP A 324 -12.39 -8.86 -10.44
N SER A 325 -12.27 -9.79 -11.39
CA SER A 325 -13.43 -10.46 -12.01
C SER A 325 -13.80 -11.77 -11.31
N ALA A 326 -12.94 -12.24 -10.41
CA ALA A 326 -13.18 -13.41 -9.59
C ALA A 326 -14.40 -13.26 -8.69
N ASP A 327 -15.00 -14.39 -8.33
CA ASP A 327 -15.84 -14.42 -7.15
C ASP A 327 -14.94 -14.45 -5.92
N ALA A 328 -15.06 -13.41 -5.10
CA ALA A 328 -14.26 -13.19 -3.91
C ALA A 328 -15.16 -12.63 -2.81
N ASP A 329 -14.83 -12.97 -1.57
CA ASP A 329 -15.53 -12.51 -0.37
C ASP A 329 -15.41 -11.00 -0.16
N VAL A 330 -14.34 -10.37 -0.65
CA VAL A 330 -14.17 -8.91 -0.66
C VAL A 330 -13.90 -8.42 -2.08
N LYS A 331 -14.71 -7.44 -2.52
CA LYS A 331 -14.52 -6.71 -3.78
C LYS A 331 -14.21 -5.25 -3.46
N ALA A 332 -13.23 -4.68 -4.16
CA ALA A 332 -12.80 -3.30 -3.99
C ALA A 332 -13.08 -2.49 -5.26
N THR A 333 -13.62 -1.28 -5.11
CA THR A 333 -13.92 -0.37 -6.22
C THR A 333 -13.48 1.06 -5.91
N THR A 334 -13.03 1.79 -6.91
CA THR A 334 -12.66 3.20 -6.80
C THR A 334 -13.41 3.97 -7.88
N ARG A 335 -14.24 4.94 -7.49
CA ARG A 335 -15.07 5.73 -8.44
C ARG A 335 -15.93 4.88 -9.40
N GLY A 336 -16.34 3.69 -8.97
CA GLY A 336 -17.15 2.76 -9.78
C GLY A 336 -16.33 1.75 -10.59
N ASP A 337 -15.02 1.95 -10.73
CA ASP A 337 -14.13 1.00 -11.39
C ASP A 337 -13.63 -0.07 -10.41
N LYS A 338 -13.46 -1.30 -10.91
CA LYS A 338 -12.93 -2.43 -10.13
C LYS A 338 -11.46 -2.25 -9.77
N GLY A 339 -11.04 -2.85 -8.65
CA GLY A 339 -9.64 -3.05 -8.28
C GLY A 339 -9.14 -2.24 -7.09
N GLY A 340 -9.90 -1.26 -6.59
CA GLY A 340 -9.49 -0.48 -5.40
C GLY A 340 -8.13 0.21 -5.57
N GLU A 341 -7.23 0.07 -4.58
CA GLU A 341 -5.80 0.46 -4.70
C GLU A 341 -4.94 -0.57 -5.44
N GLY A 342 -5.49 -1.74 -5.77
CA GLY A 342 -4.76 -2.92 -6.22
C GLY A 342 -4.41 -3.90 -5.09
N TYR A 343 -3.47 -4.79 -5.38
CA TYR A 343 -3.09 -5.90 -4.51
C TYR A 343 -1.64 -5.78 -4.02
N VAL A 344 -1.28 -6.64 -3.07
CA VAL A 344 0.09 -6.79 -2.56
C VAL A 344 0.48 -8.26 -2.61
N ALA A 345 1.64 -8.56 -3.19
CA ALA A 345 2.31 -9.85 -3.06
C ALA A 345 3.10 -9.85 -1.75
N GLN A 346 2.59 -10.53 -0.72
CA GLN A 346 3.01 -10.35 0.67
C GLN A 346 4.44 -10.81 0.93
N LYS A 347 4.82 -12.01 0.47
CA LYS A 347 6.17 -12.59 0.63
C LYS A 347 7.26 -11.67 0.09
N ASN A 348 6.96 -11.02 -1.04
CA ASN A 348 7.90 -10.18 -1.76
C ASN A 348 7.81 -8.69 -1.38
N LYS A 349 6.77 -8.30 -0.64
CA LYS A 349 6.46 -6.89 -0.33
C LYS A 349 6.40 -6.02 -1.60
N ILE A 350 5.70 -6.53 -2.61
CA ILE A 350 5.53 -5.83 -3.90
C ILE A 350 4.08 -5.42 -4.12
N LYS A 351 3.91 -4.19 -4.63
CA LYS A 351 2.62 -3.62 -5.00
C LYS A 351 2.23 -4.01 -6.42
N LEU A 352 1.00 -4.50 -6.54
CA LEU A 352 0.31 -4.81 -7.79
C LEU A 352 -0.78 -3.76 -7.99
N VAL A 353 -0.38 -2.55 -8.36
CA VAL A 353 -1.28 -1.39 -8.53
C VAL A 353 -1.48 -1.12 -10.02
N PRO A 354 -2.72 -1.01 -10.53
CA PRO A 354 -2.96 -0.69 -11.92
C PRO A 354 -2.75 0.80 -12.16
N ARG A 355 -1.50 1.22 -12.38
CA ARG A 355 -1.07 2.63 -12.44
C ARG A 355 -1.74 3.46 -13.55
N ALA A 356 -2.32 2.81 -14.56
CA ALA A 356 -3.11 3.50 -15.59
C ALA A 356 -4.51 3.91 -15.09
N ARG A 357 -5.07 3.18 -14.13
CA ARG A 357 -6.43 3.37 -13.59
C ARG A 357 -6.43 4.06 -12.23
N TRP A 358 -5.52 3.66 -11.34
CA TRP A 358 -5.46 4.17 -9.97
C TRP A 358 -4.64 5.45 -9.85
N GLN A 359 -5.18 6.42 -9.11
CA GLN A 359 -4.52 7.70 -8.81
C GLN A 359 -4.46 7.91 -7.30
N PRO A 360 -3.27 8.05 -6.70
CA PRO A 360 -3.16 8.62 -5.37
C PRO A 360 -3.52 10.11 -5.45
N ASN A 361 -4.27 10.61 -4.46
CA ASN A 361 -4.50 12.04 -4.27
C ASN A 361 -3.20 12.81 -4.07
#